data_AF-A0A1Y0BKZ1-F1
#
_entry.id   AF-A0A1Y0BKZ1-F1
#
_cell.length_a   1.000
_cell.length_b   1.000
_cell.length_c   1.000
_cell.angle_alpha   90.00
_cell.angle_beta   90.00
_cell.angle_gamma   90.00
#
_symmetry.space_group_name_H-M   'P 1'
#
loop_
_entity.id
_entity.type
_entity.pdbx_description
1 polymer ?
#
loop_
_entity_poly.entity_id
_entity_poly.type
_entity_poly.pdbx_seq_one_letter_code
_entity_poly.pdbx_strand_id
1 'polypeptide(L)' 'MGMPFGPMPQLLAIAEDVTKLHAVCIKCGRPAHFSQRLVPIAERIIVGASDAYEARCRRCFIPGILERTALFATLKHS' A
#
# COMPACT_ATOMS: atom_id res chain seq x y z
N MET A 1 7.62 6.86 0.67
CA MET A 1 6.46 7.39 -0.09
C MET A 1 6.06 6.34 -1.13
N GLY A 2 4.78 6.25 -1.53
CA GLY A 2 4.34 5.24 -2.51
C GLY A 2 4.84 5.56 -3.93
N MET A 3 5.05 4.53 -4.75
CA MET A 3 5.41 4.70 -6.16
C MET A 3 4.15 4.81 -7.04
N PRO A 4 4.14 5.66 -8.08
CA PRO A 4 3.02 5.73 -9.00
C PRO A 4 2.78 4.42 -9.73
N PHE A 5 1.52 4.12 -10.07
CA PHE A 5 1.15 2.89 -10.75
C PHE A 5 1.07 3.09 -12.27
N GLY A 6 2.01 2.48 -13.01
CA GLY A 6 1.97 2.42 -14.47
C GLY A 6 1.72 3.78 -15.14
N PRO A 7 0.78 3.85 -16.11
CA PRO A 7 0.51 5.06 -16.89
C PRO A 7 -0.38 6.09 -16.18
N MET A 8 -0.81 5.82 -14.94
CA MET A 8 -1.76 6.70 -14.23
C MET A 8 -1.27 8.15 -14.10
N PRO A 9 0.01 8.44 -13.79
CA PRO A 9 0.50 9.82 -13.73
C PRO A 9 0.35 10.57 -15.06
N GLN A 10 0.59 9.89 -16.18
CA GLN A 10 0.47 10.48 -17.50
C GLN A 10 -0.98 10.82 -17.83
N LEU A 11 -1.91 9.91 -17.50
CA LEU A 11 -3.35 10.17 -17.67
C LEU A 11 -3.83 11.34 -16.80
N LEU A 12 -3.34 11.42 -15.56
CA LEU A 12 -3.66 12.53 -14.66
C LEU A 12 -3.14 13.89 -15.14
N ALA A 13 -2.05 13.92 -15.91
CA ALA A 13 -1.48 15.17 -16.42
C ALA A 13 -2.31 15.82 -17.56
N ILE A 14 -3.14 15.02 -18.24
CA ILE A 14 -3.97 15.47 -19.38
C ILE A 14 -5.48 15.44 -19.07
N ALA A 15 -5.86 15.08 -17.84
CA ALA A 15 -7.26 14.96 -17.45
C ALA A 15 -7.88 16.33 -17.15
N GLU A 16 -9.09 16.55 -17.64
CA GLU A 16 -9.90 17.74 -17.31
C GLU A 16 -10.50 17.64 -15.89
N ASP A 17 -10.93 16.44 -15.49
CA ASP A 17 -11.46 16.17 -14.13
C ASP A 17 -10.79 14.92 -13.52
N VAL A 18 -10.53 14.99 -12.21
CA VAL A 18 -9.92 13.90 -11.44
C VAL A 18 -10.69 13.68 -10.15
N THR A 19 -11.41 12.55 -10.09
CA THR A 19 -12.04 12.08 -8.86
C THR A 19 -11.19 11.00 -8.18
N LYS A 20 -10.72 11.26 -6.96
CA LYS A 20 -9.94 10.30 -6.16
C LYS A 20 -10.77 9.77 -4.99
N LEU A 21 -11.17 8.50 -5.09
CA LEU A 21 -11.95 7.83 -4.05
C LEU A 21 -11.08 7.45 -2.84
N HIS A 22 -11.72 7.40 -1.69
CA HIS A 22 -11.09 7.08 -0.41
C HIS A 22 -11.77 5.86 0.22
N ALA A 23 -10.95 4.96 0.77
CA ALA A 23 -11.43 3.83 1.56
C ALA A 23 -11.46 4.18 3.06
N VAL A 24 -11.86 3.23 3.90
CA VAL A 24 -11.79 3.35 5.36
C VAL A 24 -10.51 2.69 5.87
N CYS A 25 -9.74 3.39 6.70
CA CYS A 25 -8.50 2.85 7.28
C CYS A 25 -8.80 1.73 8.26
N ILE A 26 -8.25 0.54 8.02
CA ILE A 26 -8.49 -0.65 8.85
C ILE A 26 -7.89 -0.50 10.27
N LYS A 27 -6.87 0.34 10.47
CA LYS A 27 -6.30 0.59 11.82
C LYS A 27 -7.12 1.55 12.68
N CYS A 28 -7.73 2.58 12.08
CA CYS A 28 -8.21 3.74 12.84
C CYS A 28 -9.52 4.37 12.33
N GLY A 29 -10.15 3.80 11.31
CA GLY A 29 -11.44 4.25 10.78
C GLY A 29 -11.42 5.55 9.95
N ARG A 30 -10.30 6.27 9.90
CA ARG A 30 -10.17 7.51 9.11
C ARG A 30 -10.09 7.23 7.60
N PRO A 31 -10.35 8.23 6.73
CA PRO A 31 -10.15 8.09 5.29
C PRO A 31 -8.75 7.56 4.95
N ALA A 32 -8.71 6.53 4.11
CA ALA A 32 -7.51 5.85 3.67
C ALA A 32 -7.14 6.27 2.24
N HIS A 33 -5.85 6.51 2.05
CA HIS A 33 -5.28 6.97 0.78
C HIS A 33 -4.19 6.02 0.24
N PHE A 34 -3.86 4.98 1.01
CA PHE A 34 -2.78 4.04 0.69
C PHE A 34 -3.28 2.61 0.82
N SER A 35 -2.86 1.76 -0.11
CA SER A 35 -2.96 0.31 0.02
C SER A 35 -1.61 -0.22 0.52
N GLN A 36 -1.60 -0.80 1.72
CA GLN A 36 -0.40 -1.39 2.32
C GLN A 36 -0.38 -2.88 2.05
N ARG A 37 0.69 -3.37 1.43
CA ARG A 37 0.92 -4.81 1.23
C ARG A 37 1.37 -5.47 2.52
N LEU A 38 0.83 -6.65 2.81
CA LEU A 38 1.16 -7.47 3.98
C LEU A 38 2.03 -8.69 3.68
N VAL A 39 2.05 -9.13 2.41
CA VAL A 39 2.83 -10.30 1.98
C VAL A 39 4.21 -9.88 1.43
N PRO A 40 5.31 -10.56 1.83
CA PRO A 40 6.67 -10.23 1.40
C PRO A 40 7.00 -10.84 0.03
N ILE A 41 6.24 -10.46 -1.00
CA ILE A 41 6.48 -10.87 -2.39
C ILE A 41 7.12 -9.70 -3.14
N ALA A 42 8.26 -9.98 -3.81
CA ALA A 42 9.04 -8.99 -4.53
C ALA A 42 8.36 -8.48 -5.82
N GLU A 43 7.40 -9.24 -6.36
CA GLU A 43 6.71 -8.91 -7.59
C GLU A 43 5.78 -7.69 -7.41
N ARG A 44 5.80 -6.79 -8.40
CA ARG A 44 5.04 -5.53 -8.32
C ARG A 44 3.54 -5.74 -8.43
N ILE A 45 3.10 -6.67 -9.27
CA ILE A 45 1.70 -6.96 -9.55
C ILE A 45 1.38 -8.32 -8.95
N ILE A 46 0.47 -8.35 -7.99
CA ILE A 46 -0.08 -9.58 -7.43
C ILE A 46 -1.59 -9.42 -7.36
N VAL A 47 -2.31 -10.48 -7.72
CA VAL A 47 -3.77 -10.53 -7.55
C VAL A 47 -4.03 -11.14 -6.17
N GLY A 48 -4.60 -10.35 -5.27
CA GLY A 48 -4.92 -10.74 -3.90
C GLY A 48 -5.91 -9.75 -3.30
N ALA A 49 -6.74 -10.21 -2.36
CA ALA A 49 -7.79 -9.42 -1.76
C ALA A 49 -7.31 -8.84 -0.41
N SER A 50 -8.18 -8.85 0.60
CA SER A 50 -7.92 -8.35 1.96
C SER A 50 -6.84 -9.11 2.72
N ASP A 51 -6.46 -10.30 2.26
CA ASP A 51 -5.38 -11.12 2.81
C ASP A 51 -3.99 -10.60 2.41
N ALA A 52 -3.88 -9.97 1.24
CA ALA A 52 -2.61 -9.44 0.73
C ALA A 52 -2.45 -7.92 0.97
N TYR A 53 -3.56 -7.18 1.10
CA TYR A 53 -3.56 -5.72 1.17
C TYR A 53 -4.55 -5.14 2.19
N GLU A 54 -4.13 -4.06 2.85
CA GLU A 54 -4.98 -3.28 3.75
C GLU A 54 -5.04 -1.79 3.37
N ALA A 55 -6.23 -1.20 3.48
CA ALA A 55 -6.40 0.25 3.35
C ALA A 55 -5.88 0.98 4.60
N ARG A 56 -4.97 1.95 4.39
CA ARG A 56 -4.33 2.74 5.46
C ARG A 56 -4.43 4.23 5.20
N CYS A 57 -4.66 4.99 6.27
CA CYS A 57 -4.51 6.44 6.26
C CYS A 57 -3.02 6.83 6.34
N ARG A 58 -2.70 8.11 6.09
CA ARG A 58 -1.32 8.62 6.11
C ARG A 58 -0.59 8.35 7.44
N ARG A 59 -1.31 8.37 8.57
CA ARG A 59 -0.75 8.10 9.91
C ARG A 59 -0.45 6.62 10.16
N CYS A 60 -1.26 5.73 9.60
CA CYS A 60 -1.16 4.28 9.84
C CYS A 60 -0.34 3.54 8.77
N PHE A 61 0.02 4.23 7.68
CA PHE A 61 0.86 3.65 6.63
C PHE A 61 2.31 3.53 7.11
N ILE A 62 2.87 2.33 7.03
CA ILE A 62 4.24 2.04 7.45
C ILE A 62 5.08 1.66 6.22
N PRO A 63 5.95 2.57 5.74
CA PRO A 63 6.83 2.27 4.61
C PRO A 63 7.89 1.22 5.00
N GLY A 64 8.20 0.31 4.09
CA GLY A 64 9.19 -0.75 4.31
C GLY A 64 8.78 -1.77 5.36
N ILE A 65 7.48 -1.92 5.66
CA ILE A 65 7.02 -2.89 6.66
C ILE A 65 7.47 -4.32 6.33
N LEU A 66 7.47 -4.69 5.05
CA LEU A 66 7.84 -6.02 4.59
C LEU A 66 9.34 -6.32 4.77
N GLU A 67 10.20 -5.32 4.50
CA GLU A 67 11.64 -5.41 4.75
C GLU A 67 11.92 -5.61 6.25
N ARG A 68 11.19 -4.88 7.10
CA ARG A 68 11.31 -4.99 8.56
C ARG A 68 10.80 -6.34 9.06
N THR A 69 9.62 -6.80 8.62
CA THR A 69 9.08 -8.09 9.04
C THR A 69 9.92 -9.26 8.57
N ALA A 70 10.52 -9.19 7.37
CA ALA A 70 11.45 -10.22 6.90
C ALA A 70 12.71 -10.28 7.77
N LEU A 71 13.26 -9.13 8.17
CA LEU A 71 14.40 -9.04 9.10
C LEU A 71 14.06 -9.60 10.50
N PHE A 72 12.87 -9.35 11.03
CA PHE A 72 12.46 -9.92 12.31
C PHE A 72 12.17 -11.43 12.24
N ALA A 73 11.78 -11.95 11.07
CA ALA A 73 11.57 -13.38 10.87
C ALA A 73 12.90 -14.16 10.86
N THR A 74 13.96 -13.61 10.25
CA THR A 74 15.29 -14.23 10.25
C THR A 74 15.99 -14.14 11.62
N LEU A 75 15.75 -13.08 12.40
CA LEU A 75 16.36 -12.91 13.73
C LEU A 75 15.74 -13.74 14.86
N LYS A 76 14.57 -14.38 14.66
CA LYS A 76 13.90 -15.24 15.66
C LYS A 76 14.28 -16.73 15.57
N HIS A 77 15.20 -17.08 14.68
CA HIS A 77 15.71 -18.45 14.49
C HIS A 77 17.22 -18.58 14.73
N SER A 78 17.83 -17.64 15.47
CA SER A 78 19.16 -17.78 16.05
C SER A 78 19.10 -17.59 17.56
#